data_AF-R9J9X9-F1
#
_entry.id   AF-R9J9X9-F1
#
_cell.length_a   1.000
_cell.length_b   1.000
_cell.length_c   1.000
_cell.angle_alpha   90.00
_cell.angle_beta   90.00
_cell.angle_gamma   90.00
#
_symmetry.space_group_name_H-M   'P 1'
#
loop_
_entity.id
_entity.type
_entity.pdbx_description
1 polymer ?
#
loop_
_entity_poly.entity_id
_entity_poly.type
_entity_poly.pdbx_seq_one_letter_code
_entity_poly.pdbx_strand_id
1 'polypeptide(L)' 'MNLTYKRATIEDIDILTETRIEVLRAVNKLSGDIDMSEVKKQSYDYYEKALCDGTHIAYLIFDENCFVGTGGVSFFK' A
#
# COMPACT_ATOMS: atom_id res chain seq x y z
N MET A 1 -17.88 -1.59 14.30
CA MET A 1 -16.66 -1.96 13.57
C MET A 1 -16.64 -3.46 13.42
N ASN A 2 -16.95 -3.92 12.23
CA ASN A 2 -16.84 -5.31 11.81
C ASN A 2 -15.64 -5.40 10.88
N LEU A 3 -14.45 -5.48 11.50
CA LEU A 3 -13.19 -5.47 10.77
C LEU A 3 -12.90 -6.83 10.13
N THR A 4 -12.64 -6.82 8.83
CA THR A 4 -12.10 -7.97 8.11
C THR A 4 -10.67 -7.68 7.66
N TYR A 5 -9.83 -8.72 7.69
CA TYR A 5 -8.42 -8.63 7.37
C TYR A 5 -8.15 -9.54 6.17
N LYS A 6 -7.73 -8.94 5.06
CA LYS A 6 -7.37 -9.64 3.84
C LYS A 6 -5.86 -9.53 3.65
N ARG A 7 -5.16 -10.66 3.51
CA ARG A 7 -3.77 -10.64 3.05
C ARG A 7 -3.76 -10.11 1.61
N ALA A 8 -3.03 -9.03 1.36
CA ALA A 8 -2.93 -8.42 0.04
C ALA A 8 -2.24 -9.39 -0.94
N THR A 9 -2.76 -9.43 -2.16
CA THR A 9 -2.16 -10.13 -3.29
C THR A 9 -1.76 -9.14 -4.37
N ILE A 10 -1.24 -9.64 -5.50
CA ILE A 10 -0.95 -8.79 -6.66
C ILE A 10 -2.21 -8.08 -7.19
N GLU A 11 -3.40 -8.64 -6.98
CA GLU A 11 -4.69 -8.04 -7.38
C GLU A 11 -5.00 -6.78 -6.57
N ASP A 12 -4.35 -6.59 -5.42
CA ASP A 12 -4.54 -5.46 -4.51
C ASP A 12 -3.45 -4.38 -4.64
N ILE A 13 -2.54 -4.51 -5.62
CA ILE A 13 -1.36 -3.65 -5.75
C ILE A 13 -1.71 -2.17 -5.89
N ASP A 14 -2.81 -1.85 -6.57
CA ASP A 14 -3.26 -0.47 -6.74
C ASP A 14 -3.67 0.14 -5.39
N ILE A 15 -4.40 -0.61 -4.56
CA ILE A 15 -4.78 -0.15 -3.21
C ILE A 15 -3.54 0.14 -2.37
N LEU A 16 -2.54 -0.76 -2.39
CA LEU A 16 -1.29 -0.57 -1.66
C LEU A 16 -0.51 0.66 -2.15
N THR A 17 -0.42 0.81 -3.47
CA THR A 17 0.35 1.87 -4.12
C THR A 17 -0.30 3.23 -3.86
N GLU A 18 -1.60 3.37 -4.08
CA GLU A 18 -2.32 4.63 -3.82
C GLU A 18 -2.27 5.01 -2.34
N THR A 19 -2.53 4.04 -1.45
CA THR A 19 -2.46 4.28 0.00
C THR A 19 -1.07 4.75 0.42
N ARG A 20 -0.01 4.18 -0.15
CA ARG A 20 1.37 4.62 0.14
C ARG A 20 1.60 6.07 -0.29
N ILE A 21 1.05 6.50 -1.41
CA ILE A 21 1.15 7.90 -1.86
C ILE A 21 0.39 8.84 -0.93
N GLU A 22 -0.82 8.50 -0.52
CA GLU A 22 -1.60 9.28 0.44
C GLU A 22 -0.87 9.42 1.78
N VAL A 23 -0.36 8.32 2.31
CA VAL A 23 0.42 8.31 3.57
C VAL A 23 1.68 9.16 3.43
N LEU A 24 2.45 8.98 2.34
CA LEU A 24 3.68 9.76 2.14
C LEU A 24 3.41 11.26 1.99
N ARG A 25 2.31 11.65 1.32
CA ARG A 25 1.90 13.06 1.28
C ARG A 25 1.58 13.57 2.67
N ALA A 26 0.76 12.85 3.44
CA ALA A 26 0.32 13.26 4.76
C ALA A 26 1.49 13.42 5.76
N VAL A 27 2.38 12.43 5.84
CA VAL A 27 3.51 12.47 6.80
C VAL A 27 4.55 13.53 6.44
N ASN A 28 4.71 13.85 5.16
CA ASN A 28 5.63 14.89 4.69
C ASN A 28 4.95 16.26 4.50
N LYS A 29 3.65 16.39 4.84
CA LYS A 29 2.86 17.63 4.67
C LYS A 29 2.92 18.20 3.26
N LEU A 30 2.93 17.31 2.26
CA LEU A 30 2.94 17.71 0.85
C LEU A 30 1.55 18.17 0.44
N SER A 31 1.49 19.25 -0.34
CA SER A 31 0.26 19.70 -0.98
C SER A 31 -0.17 18.73 -2.08
N GLY A 32 -1.46 18.77 -2.44
CA GLY A 32 -2.05 17.84 -3.41
C GLY A 32 -1.54 18.01 -4.85
N ASP A 33 -0.99 19.18 -5.18
CA ASP A 33 -0.44 19.55 -6.48
C ASP A 33 1.00 19.06 -6.72
N ILE A 34 1.71 18.63 -5.66
CA ILE A 34 3.04 18.03 -5.83
C ILE A 34 2.93 16.75 -6.66
N ASP A 35 3.74 16.62 -7.69
CA ASP A 35 3.79 15.41 -8.51
C ASP A 35 4.38 14.23 -7.70
N MET A 36 3.63 13.14 -7.61
CA MET A 36 4.03 11.91 -6.94
C MET A 36 4.15 10.73 -7.90
N SER A 37 4.12 10.97 -9.22
CA SER A 37 4.07 9.94 -10.26
C SER A 37 5.28 9.01 -10.20
N GLU A 38 6.48 9.55 -10.01
CA GLU A 38 7.70 8.73 -9.89
C GLU A 38 7.70 7.90 -8.60
N VAL A 39 7.27 8.47 -7.47
CA VAL A 39 7.14 7.75 -6.19
C VAL A 39 6.11 6.63 -6.29
N LYS A 40 5.01 6.88 -7.03
CA LYS A 40 3.95 5.90 -7.30
C LYS A 40 4.49 4.74 -8.13
N LYS A 41 5.19 5.05 -9.22
CA LYS A 41 5.84 4.06 -10.08
C LYS A 41 6.82 3.19 -9.29
N GLN A 42 7.74 3.79 -8.53
CA GLN A 42 8.70 3.05 -7.72
C GLN A 42 8.02 2.20 -6.63
N SER A 43 6.93 2.69 -6.05
CA SER A 43 6.14 1.93 -5.07
C SER A 43 5.45 0.73 -5.71
N TYR A 44 4.89 0.90 -6.91
CA TYR A 44 4.29 -0.18 -7.69
C TYR A 44 5.34 -1.24 -8.04
N ASP A 45 6.45 -0.83 -8.66
CA ASP A 45 7.55 -1.73 -9.06
C ASP A 45 8.09 -2.53 -7.85
N TYR A 46 8.18 -1.88 -6.69
CA TYR A 46 8.55 -2.54 -5.44
C TYR A 46 7.52 -3.61 -5.02
N TYR A 47 6.23 -3.25 -4.93
CA TYR A 47 5.20 -4.18 -4.47
C TYR A 47 4.96 -5.32 -5.45
N GLU A 48 5.00 -5.06 -6.76
CA GLU A 48 4.87 -6.09 -7.79
C GLU A 48 5.90 -7.20 -7.57
N LYS A 49 7.16 -6.82 -7.42
CA LYS A 49 8.24 -7.78 -7.16
C LYS A 49 8.11 -8.44 -5.79
N ALA A 50 7.94 -7.63 -4.74
CA ALA A 50 8.06 -8.08 -3.35
C ALA A 50 6.88 -8.98 -2.90
N LEU A 51 5.69 -8.78 -3.48
CA LEU A 51 4.56 -9.67 -3.24
C LEU A 51 4.73 -11.01 -3.98
N CYS A 52 5.28 -10.98 -5.19
CA CYS A 52 5.51 -12.19 -6.00
C CYS A 52 6.62 -13.08 -5.40
N ASP A 53 7.73 -12.49 -4.96
CA ASP A 53 8.87 -13.23 -4.41
C ASP A 53 8.76 -13.51 -2.89
N GLY A 54 7.70 -12.98 -2.25
CA GLY A 54 7.43 -13.19 -0.82
C GLY A 54 8.36 -12.41 0.11
N THR A 55 9.11 -11.42 -0.39
CA THR A 55 9.93 -10.53 0.44
C THR A 55 9.12 -9.43 1.13
N HIS A 56 7.83 -9.30 0.82
CA HIS A 56 6.92 -8.41 1.52
C HIS A 56 5.55 -9.09 1.75
N ILE A 57 4.94 -8.80 2.90
CA ILE A 57 3.55 -9.14 3.20
C ILE A 57 2.80 -7.89 3.64
N ALA A 58 1.58 -7.71 3.13
CA ALA A 58 0.67 -6.67 3.58
C ALA A 58 -0.71 -7.24 3.89
N TYR A 59 -1.42 -6.61 4.82
CA TYR A 59 -2.81 -6.89 5.14
C TYR A 59 -3.63 -5.63 4.94
N LEU A 60 -4.68 -5.76 4.15
CA LEU A 60 -5.74 -4.77 4.00
C LEU A 60 -6.79 -4.98 5.09
N ILE A 61 -7.29 -3.87 5.63
CA ILE A 61 -8.30 -3.83 6.68
C ILE A 61 -9.54 -3.19 6.09
N PHE A 62 -10.68 -3.85 6.24
CA PHE A 62 -11.98 -3.34 5.80
C PHE A 62 -12.95 -3.28 6.99
N ASP A 63 -13.71 -2.19 7.12
CA ASP A 63 -14.91 -2.17 7.95
C ASP A 63 -16.11 -2.42 7.02
N GLU A 64 -16.71 -3.60 7.12
CA GLU A 64 -17.64 -4.13 6.12
C GLU A 64 -17.01 -4.17 4.71
N ASN A 65 -17.48 -3.33 3.78
CA ASN A 65 -16.96 -3.23 2.41
C ASN A 65 -16.05 -2.00 2.21
N CYS A 66 -15.82 -1.21 3.25
CA CYS A 66 -15.03 0.01 3.18
C CYS A 66 -13.56 -0.28 3.53
N PHE A 67 -12.63 0.07 2.65
CA PHE A 67 -11.19 0.02 2.97
C PHE A 67 -10.85 1.08 4.01
N VAL A 68 -10.26 0.67 5.12
CA VAL A 68 -9.94 1.57 6.26
C VAL A 68 -8.45 1.62 6.59
N GLY A 69 -7.63 0.82 5.91
CA GLY A 69 -6.17 0.92 6.05
C GLY A 69 -5.43 -0.35 5.66
N THR A 70 -4.11 -0.27 5.71
CA THR A 70 -3.20 -1.38 5.43
C THR A 70 -1.99 -1.35 6.36
N GLY A 71 -1.42 -2.52 6.62
CA GLY A 71 -0.13 -2.67 7.30
C GLY A 71 0.72 -3.69 6.59
N GLY A 72 2.03 -3.43 6.46
CA GLY A 72 2.95 -4.32 5.76
C GLY A 72 4.29 -4.49 6.46
N VAL A 73 4.93 -5.63 6.22
CA VAL A 73 6.25 -6.01 6.72
C VAL A 73 7.10 -6.49 5.55
N SER A 74 8.31 -5.94 5.46
CA SER A 74 9.32 -6.36 4.50
C SER A 74 10.36 -7.23 5.19
N PHE A 75 10.80 -8.30 4.53
CA PHE A 75 11.84 -9.20 4.99
C PHE A 75 13.15 -8.83 4.31
N PHE A 76 14.11 -8.37 5.10
CA PHE A 76 15.48 -8.11 4.66
C PHE A 76 16.39 -9.28 5.08
N LYS A 77 17.37 -9.61 4.24
CA LYS A 77 18.40 -10.63 4.52
C LYS A 77 19.75 -9.97 4.70
#